data_AF-A0A932L996-F1
#
_entry.id   AF-A0A932L996-F1
#
_cell.length_a   1.000
_cell.length_b   1.000
_cell.length_c   1.000
_cell.angle_alpha   90.00
_cell.angle_beta   90.00
_cell.angle_gamma   90.00
#
_symmetry.space_group_name_H-M   'P 1'
#
loop_
_entity.id
_entity.type
_entity.pdbx_description
1 polymer ?
#
loop_
_entity_poly.entity_id
_entity_poly.type
_entity_poly.pdbx_seq_one_letter_code
_entity_poly.pdbx_strand_id
1 'polypeptide(L)'
;MPMHETEVTDDPFRPPADKPLTLVAYETGLTTRAYIEPIAVGDALPAMPLYLEPDVYVAVPLEQTYQTAFAAMPLRWRRVLESCAE
;
A
#
# COMPACT_ATOMS: atom_id res chain seq x y z
N MET A 1 7.94 9.85 -9.86
CA MET A 1 6.89 10.30 -8.92
C MET A 1 7.59 10.66 -7.61
N PRO A 2 7.39 11.85 -7.02
CA PRO A 2 8.00 12.17 -5.74
C PRO A 2 7.23 11.44 -4.62
N MET A 3 7.92 10.52 -3.95
CA MET A 3 7.43 9.85 -2.74
C MET A 3 7.60 10.84 -1.57
N HIS A 4 6.53 11.13 -0.83
CA HIS A 4 6.62 12.05 0.31
C HIS A 4 7.24 11.31 1.51
N GLU A 5 8.49 11.64 1.84
CA GLU A 5 9.18 11.16 3.04
C GLU A 5 8.65 11.93 4.25
N THR A 6 8.14 11.22 5.27
CA THR A 6 7.69 11.84 6.53
C THR A 6 8.40 11.16 7.69
N GLU A 7 9.07 11.94 8.53
CA GLU A 7 9.63 11.45 9.79
C GLU A 7 8.48 11.10 10.75
N VAL A 8 8.60 9.98 11.49
CA VAL A 8 7.58 9.57 12.46
C VAL A 8 7.58 10.58 13.61
N THR A 9 6.56 11.43 13.65
CA THR A 9 6.30 12.43 14.70
C THR A 9 5.06 12.01 15.51
N ASP A 10 4.90 12.56 16.72
CA ASP A 10 3.76 12.26 17.61
C ASP A 10 2.45 12.96 17.17
N ASP A 11 2.51 13.75 16.10
CA ASP A 11 1.36 14.39 15.48
C ASP A 11 0.56 13.37 14.63
N PRO A 12 -0.77 13.32 14.76
CA PRO A 12 -1.59 12.39 13.99
C PRO A 12 -1.57 12.76 12.50
N PHE A 13 -0.99 11.89 11.67
CA PHE A 13 -1.06 11.99 10.21
C PHE A 13 -2.52 12.01 9.74
N ARG A 14 -2.87 12.98 8.89
CA ARG A 14 -4.20 13.09 8.29
C ARG A 14 -4.10 12.92 6.78
N PRO A 15 -4.63 11.83 6.20
CA PRO A 15 -4.65 11.67 4.76
C PRO A 15 -5.57 12.71 4.09
N PRO A 16 -5.36 13.02 2.81
CA PRO A 16 -6.28 13.83 2.02
C PRO A 16 -7.71 13.27 2.04
N ALA A 17 -8.71 14.17 2.00
CA ALA A 17 -10.11 13.76 2.11
C ALA A 17 -10.58 12.86 0.94
N ASP A 18 -9.99 13.04 -0.24
CA ASP A 18 -10.24 12.27 -1.44
C ASP A 18 -9.49 10.93 -1.47
N LYS A 19 -8.48 10.75 -0.61
CA LYS A 19 -7.65 9.54 -0.51
C LYS A 19 -7.49 9.10 0.95
N PRO A 20 -8.58 8.63 1.58
CA PRO A 20 -8.63 8.44 3.03
C PRO A 20 -7.89 7.18 3.50
N LEU A 21 -7.47 6.29 2.61
CA LEU A 21 -6.75 5.07 2.94
C LEU A 21 -5.24 5.29 2.76
N THR A 22 -4.41 4.50 3.43
CA THR A 22 -2.96 4.66 3.38
C THR A 22 -2.25 3.33 3.17
N LEU A 23 -1.29 3.32 2.26
CA LEU A 23 -0.21 2.33 2.23
C LEU A 23 0.98 2.90 2.98
N VAL A 24 1.63 2.08 3.80
CA VAL A 24 2.80 2.53 4.57
C VAL A 24 3.90 1.49 4.49
N ALA A 25 5.10 1.95 4.14
CA ALA A 25 6.34 1.20 4.29
C ALA A 25 7.14 1.79 5.44
N TYR A 26 7.57 0.92 6.37
CA TYR A 26 8.41 1.33 7.48
C TYR A 26 9.84 0.87 7.25
N GLU A 27 10.76 1.76 7.58
CA GLU A 27 12.19 1.49 7.57
C GLU A 27 12.74 1.77 8.97
N THR A 28 13.47 0.82 9.55
CA THR A 28 14.00 0.96 10.91
C THR A 28 15.52 0.94 10.88
N GLY A 29 16.13 2.03 11.34
CA GLY A 29 17.58 2.16 11.57
C GLY A 29 17.85 2.83 12.91
N LEU A 30 18.60 3.95 12.91
CA LEU A 30 18.75 4.80 14.10
C LEU A 30 17.43 5.49 14.48
N THR A 31 16.59 5.77 13.49
CA THR A 31 15.22 6.27 13.62
C THR A 31 14.28 5.40 12.76
N THR A 32 12.99 5.44 13.05
CA THR A 32 11.97 4.82 12.20
C THR A 32 11.47 5.85 11.19
N ARG A 33 11.62 5.54 9.91
CA ARG A 33 11.07 6.33 8.80
C ARG A 33 9.80 5.67 8.27
N ALA A 34 8.78 6.46 7.97
CA ALA A 34 7.54 5.99 7.36
C ALA A 34 7.35 6.63 5.99
N TYR A 35 7.19 5.79 4.97
CA TYR A 35 6.88 6.22 3.62
C TYR A 35 5.40 5.94 3.36
N ILE A 36 4.61 7.01 3.32
CA ILE A 36 3.15 6.95 3.32
C ILE A 36 2.64 7.35 1.93
N GLU A 37 1.79 6.51 1.35
CA GLU A 37 1.10 6.77 0.09
C GLU A 37 -0.42 6.73 0.32
N PRO A 38 -1.10 7.89 0.29
CA PRO A 38 -2.56 7.96 0.39
C PRO A 38 -3.23 7.42 -0.88
N ILE A 39 -4.30 6.64 -0.72
CA ILE A 39 -5.08 6.06 -1.82
C ILE A 39 -6.58 6.08 -1.49
N ALA A 40 -7.40 5.89 -2.52
CA ALA A 40 -8.85 5.67 -2.41
C ALA A 40 -9.25 4.29 -2.96
N VAL A 41 -10.49 3.88 -2.67
CA VAL A 41 -11.07 2.72 -3.35
C VAL A 41 -11.20 3.02 -4.84
N GLY A 42 -10.73 2.09 -5.68
CA GLY A 42 -10.69 2.25 -7.14
C GLY A 42 -9.34 2.71 -7.69
N ASP A 43 -8.44 3.21 -6.83
CA ASP A 43 -7.06 3.50 -7.23
C ASP A 43 -6.28 2.18 -7.44
N ALA A 44 -5.38 2.19 -8.43
CA ALA A 44 -4.41 1.11 -8.60
C ALA A 44 -3.37 1.16 -7.46
N LEU A 45 -3.03 0.00 -6.91
CA LEU A 45 -2.05 -0.08 -5.82
C LEU A 45 -0.62 0.11 -6.35
N PRO A 46 0.08 1.20 -5.99
CA PRO A 46 1.45 1.41 -6.45
C PRO A 46 2.40 0.36 -5.89
N ALA A 47 3.55 0.20 -6.53
CA ALA A 47 4.62 -0.60 -5.97
C ALA A 47 5.17 0.11 -4.72
N MET A 48 5.24 -0.60 -3.60
CA MET A 48 5.73 -0.05 -2.33
C MET A 48 7.08 -0.68 -1.97
N PRO A 49 7.99 0.08 -1.33
CA PRO A 49 9.24 -0.46 -0.85
C PRO A 49 9.00 -1.38 0.36
N LEU A 50 9.61 -2.56 0.36
CA LEU A 50 9.76 -3.41 1.52
C LEU A 50 11.22 -3.33 1.97
N TYR A 51 11.47 -2.58 3.04
CA TYR A 51 12.79 -2.42 3.61
C TYR A 51 13.23 -3.68 4.34
N LEU A 52 14.44 -4.14 4.04
CA LEU A 52 15.08 -5.28 4.69
C LEU A 52 16.13 -4.81 5.70
N GLU A 53 16.83 -3.73 5.35
CA GLU A 53 17.83 -3.03 6.15
C GLU A 53 17.72 -1.52 5.85
N PRO A 54 18.33 -0.65 6.67
CA PRO A 54 18.40 0.77 6.35
C PRO A 54 18.96 1.00 4.93
N ASP A 55 18.25 1.80 4.14
CA ASP A 55 18.52 2.16 2.75
C ASP A 55 18.49 0.98 1.75
N VAL A 56 18.11 -0.22 2.19
CA VAL A 56 18.01 -1.42 1.34
C VAL A 56 16.59 -1.95 1.31
N TYR A 57 15.95 -1.87 0.15
CA TYR A 57 14.58 -2.33 -0.06
C TYR A 57 14.39 -3.12 -1.35
N VAL A 58 13.32 -3.91 -1.38
CA VAL A 58 12.79 -4.51 -2.59
C VAL A 58 11.47 -3.85 -2.96
N ALA A 59 11.27 -3.50 -4.22
CA ALA A 59 10.00 -2.95 -4.69
C ALA A 59 8.97 -4.07 -4.81
N VAL A 60 7.87 -3.99 -4.06
CA VAL A 60 6.79 -4.98 -4.07
C VAL A 60 5.66 -4.50 -4.98
N PRO A 61 5.35 -5.20 -6.09
CA PRO A 61 4.27 -4.81 -6.99
C PRO A 61 2.91 -5.25 -6.43
N LEU A 62 2.34 -4.43 -5.54
CA LEU A 62 1.11 -4.76 -4.80
C LEU A 62 -0.06 -5.07 -5.74
N GLU A 63 -0.36 -4.18 -6.69
CA GLU A 63 -1.48 -4.38 -7.65
C GLU A 63 -1.35 -5.73 -8.36
N GLN A 64 -0.21 -5.98 -9.00
CA GLN A 64 0.01 -7.22 -9.74
C GLN A 64 -0.11 -8.48 -8.87
N THR A 65 0.37 -8.40 -7.62
CA THR A 65 0.28 -9.50 -6.66
C THR A 65 -1.17 -9.81 -6.32
N TYR A 66 -1.97 -8.80 -6.02
CA TYR A 66 -3.40 -8.97 -5.75
C TYR A 66 -4.17 -9.45 -6.98
N GLN A 67 -3.91 -8.89 -8.16
CA GLN A 67 -4.55 -9.34 -9.41
C GLN A 67 -4.24 -10.81 -9.71
N THR A 68 -2.98 -11.23 -9.53
CA THR A 68 -2.56 -12.62 -9.74
C THR A 68 -3.25 -13.56 -8.73
N ALA A 69 -3.28 -13.18 -7.45
CA ALA A 69 -3.95 -13.95 -6.40
C ALA A 69 -5.46 -14.08 -6.67
N PHE A 70 -6.12 -12.97 -7.07
CA PHE A 70 -7.53 -12.96 -7.39
C PHE A 70 -7.83 -13.85 -8.62
N ALA A 71 -7.03 -13.73 -9.69
CA ALA A 71 -7.17 -14.56 -10.89
C ALA A 71 -7.04 -16.06 -10.60
N ALA A 72 -6.12 -16.44 -9.70
CA ALA A 72 -5.91 -17.81 -9.27
C ALA A 72 -7.03 -18.35 -8.36
N MET A 73 -7.85 -17.48 -7.76
CA MET A 73 -8.91 -17.87 -6.85
C MET A 73 -10.02 -18.66 -7.60
N PRO A 74 -10.56 -19.74 -6.98
CA PRO A 74 -11.64 -20.52 -7.59
C PRO A 74 -12.84 -19.66 -8.00
N LEU A 75 -13.38 -19.92 -9.20
CA LEU A 75 -14.46 -19.14 -9.80
C LEU A 75 -15.68 -18.96 -8.88
N ARG A 76 -16.03 -19.98 -8.11
CA ARG A 76 -17.13 -19.91 -7.13
C ARG A 76 -16.93 -18.75 -6.15
N TRP A 77 -15.73 -18.58 -5.61
CA TRP A 77 -15.45 -17.54 -4.62
C TRP A 77 -15.29 -16.16 -5.25
N ARG A 78 -14.72 -16.08 -6.47
CA ARG A 78 -14.67 -14.81 -7.21
C ARG A 78 -16.05 -14.22 -7.45
N ARG A 79 -17.01 -15.06 -7.87
CA ARG A 79 -18.39 -14.62 -8.10
C ARG A 79 -19.07 -14.05 -6.86
N VAL A 80 -18.75 -14.56 -5.66
CA VAL A 80 -19.31 -14.02 -4.41
C VAL A 80 -18.82 -12.59 -4.18
N LEU A 81 -17.52 -12.33 -4.42
CA LEU A 81 -16.95 -11.00 -4.26
C LEU A 81 -17.46 -10.04 -5.34
N GLU A 82 -17.53 -10.50 -6.60
CA GLU A 82 -18.05 -9.71 -7.72
C GLU A 82 -19.54 -9.37 -7.53
N SER A 83 -20.34 -10.27 -6.96
CA SER A 83 -21.77 -10.01 -6.69
C SER A 83 -22.04 -8.98 -5.58
N CYS A 84 -21.03 -8.66 -4.76
CA CYS A 84 -21.14 -7.60 -3.76
C CYS A 84 -20.62 -6.24 -4.27
N ALA A 85 -20.02 -6.20 -5.46
CA ALA A 85 -19.41 -5.00 -6.04
C ALA A 85 -20.38 -4.16 -6.87
N GLU A 86 -21.69 -4.44 -6.78
CA GLU A 86 -22.77 -3.80 -7.56
C GLU A 86 -23.69 -2.95 -6.68
#